data_AF-A0A1V6RMV6-F1
#
_entry.id   AF-A0A1V6RMV6-F1
#
_cell.length_a   1.000
_cell.length_b   1.000
_cell.length_c   1.000
_cell.angle_alpha   90.00
_cell.angle_beta   90.00
_cell.angle_gamma   90.00
#
_symmetry.space_group_name_H-M   'P 1'
#
loop_
_entity.id
_entity.type
_entity.pdbx_description
1 polymer ?
#
loop_
_entity_poly.entity_id
_entity_poly.type
_entity_poly.pdbx_seq_one_letter_code
_entity_poly.pdbx_strand_id
1 'polypeptide(L)'
;MLTRRHSLFRISGTNKLVKDPKGKNISWVTVELPSSMNAMSTDQMLLEFVIREIRSYRALIYDEPQHWIRQECISLPVINHPDPHPPAQAVLMTLAKAEDLVECRLKER
;
A
#
# COMPACT_ATOMS: atom_id res chain seq x y z
N MET A 1 -11.65 -15.56 -15.10
CA MET A 1 -10.55 -15.32 -14.15
C MET A 1 -10.62 -13.86 -13.73
N LEU A 2 -11.02 -13.58 -12.48
CA LEU A 2 -11.13 -12.21 -11.97
C LEU A 2 -9.74 -11.74 -11.53
N THR A 3 -9.05 -10.98 -12.38
CA THR A 3 -7.89 -10.17 -11.99
C THR A 3 -8.33 -9.20 -10.90
N ARG A 4 -8.04 -9.53 -9.64
CA ARG A 4 -8.36 -8.71 -8.47
C ARG A 4 -7.40 -7.52 -8.42
N ARG A 5 -7.72 -6.45 -9.16
CA ARG A 5 -7.12 -5.12 -9.03
C ARG A 5 -7.63 -4.49 -7.74
N HIS A 6 -6.96 -4.73 -6.62
CA HIS A 6 -7.43 -4.28 -5.31
C HIS A 6 -6.57 -3.12 -4.81
N SER A 7 -7.19 -1.97 -4.57
CA SER A 7 -6.69 -1.03 -3.57
C SER A 7 -6.83 -1.70 -2.19
N LEU A 8 -5.79 -1.67 -1.35
CA LEU A 8 -5.92 -2.14 0.03
C LEU A 8 -6.66 -1.15 0.94
N PHE A 9 -7.16 -0.05 0.39
CA PHE A 9 -8.04 0.86 1.12
C PHE A 9 -9.43 0.22 1.30
N ARG A 10 -9.65 -0.48 2.42
CA ARG A 10 -10.99 -0.87 2.92
C ARG A 10 -11.35 0.02 4.12
N ILE A 11 -12.57 0.51 4.31
CA ILE A 11 -12.89 1.26 5.54
C ILE A 11 -12.82 0.26 6.71
N SER A 12 -12.04 0.55 7.76
CA SER A 12 -12.03 -0.25 9.00
C SER A 12 -13.45 -0.50 9.49
N GLY A 13 -13.77 -1.74 9.82
CA GLY A 13 -15.09 -2.15 10.34
C GLY A 13 -16.20 -2.42 9.31
N THR A 14 -16.01 -2.15 8.01
CA THR A 14 -17.08 -2.39 7.00
C THR A 14 -16.73 -3.45 5.95
N ASN A 15 -15.46 -3.85 5.85
CA ASN A 15 -14.97 -4.72 4.78
C ASN A 15 -15.28 -4.19 3.35
N LYS A 16 -15.71 -2.93 3.20
CA LYS A 16 -16.02 -2.34 1.90
C LYS A 16 -14.76 -1.72 1.30
N LEU A 17 -14.51 -2.00 0.02
CA LEU A 17 -13.51 -1.30 -0.79
C LEU A 17 -13.88 0.19 -0.80
N VAL A 18 -12.94 1.03 -0.41
CA VAL A 18 -13.10 2.48 -0.45
C VAL A 18 -12.63 2.96 -1.79
N LYS A 19 -13.22 4.05 -2.28
CA LYS A 19 -12.63 4.79 -3.39
C LYS A 19 -11.26 5.30 -2.97
N ASP A 20 -10.31 5.22 -3.89
CA ASP A 20 -8.98 5.77 -3.69
C ASP A 20 -9.07 7.25 -3.29
N PRO A 21 -8.37 7.65 -2.20
CA PRO A 21 -8.40 9.03 -1.74
C PRO A 21 -7.83 9.94 -2.83
N LYS A 22 -8.47 11.09 -3.03
CA LYS A 22 -8.05 12.11 -3.99
C LYS A 22 -7.44 13.29 -3.25
N GLY A 23 -6.32 13.82 -3.74
CA GLY A 23 -5.68 15.01 -3.19
C GLY A 23 -4.28 15.20 -3.74
N LYS A 24 -3.74 16.42 -3.61
CA LYS A 24 -2.38 16.78 -4.06
C LYS A 24 -1.27 16.31 -3.11
N ASN A 25 -1.64 15.83 -1.92
CA ASN A 25 -0.70 15.49 -0.85
C ASN A 25 -0.76 13.98 -0.52
N ILE A 26 -0.92 13.14 -1.53
CA ILE A 26 -1.00 11.69 -1.35
C ILE A 26 0.13 11.05 -2.13
N SER A 27 0.98 10.32 -1.42
CA SER A 27 1.93 9.40 -2.03
C SER A 27 1.36 7.98 -2.02
N TRP A 28 1.69 7.22 -3.04
CA TRP A 28 1.26 5.84 -3.21
C TRP A 28 2.44 4.90 -3.07
N VAL A 29 2.55 4.29 -1.89
CA VAL A 29 3.55 3.25 -1.63
C VAL A 29 3.07 1.96 -2.28
N THR A 30 3.80 1.52 -3.30
CA THR A 30 3.44 0.39 -4.14
C THR A 30 4.42 -0.76 -3.94
N VAL A 31 3.87 -1.94 -3.70
CA VAL A 31 4.60 -3.20 -3.62
C VAL A 31 4.17 -4.08 -4.80
N GLU A 32 5.14 -4.52 -5.59
CA GLU A 32 4.90 -5.50 -6.66
C GLU A 32 4.71 -6.88 -6.06
N LEU A 33 3.68 -7.59 -6.53
CA LEU A 33 3.40 -8.95 -6.10
C LEU A 33 3.99 -9.93 -7.11
N PRO A 34 4.73 -10.96 -6.65
CA PRO A 34 5.15 -12.03 -7.55
C PRO A 34 3.92 -12.80 -8.04
N SER A 35 3.89 -13.16 -9.32
CA SER A 35 2.74 -13.84 -9.95
C SER A 35 2.35 -15.15 -9.24
N SER A 36 3.29 -15.79 -8.54
CA SER A 36 3.06 -16.98 -7.73
C SER A 36 2.18 -16.75 -6.48
N MET A 37 2.03 -15.51 -5.99
CA MET A 37 1.15 -15.20 -4.85
C MET A 37 -0.32 -15.11 -5.23
N ASN A 38 -0.65 -14.85 -6.50
CA ASN A 38 -2.02 -14.50 -6.91
C ASN A 38 -3.06 -15.62 -6.80
N ALA A 39 -2.64 -16.90 -6.73
CA ALA A 39 -3.58 -18.02 -6.75
C ALA A 39 -3.91 -18.61 -5.36
N MET A 40 -3.04 -18.43 -4.36
CA MET A 40 -3.16 -19.16 -3.07
C MET A 40 -2.92 -18.29 -1.82
N SER A 41 -2.57 -17.02 -1.95
CA SER A 41 -2.30 -16.17 -0.78
C SER A 41 -3.59 -15.68 -0.13
N THR A 42 -3.65 -15.78 1.20
CA THR A 42 -4.68 -15.12 2.00
C THR A 42 -4.42 -13.62 2.10
N ASP A 43 -5.45 -12.83 2.42
CA ASP A 43 -5.28 -11.39 2.69
C ASP A 43 -4.18 -11.14 3.74
N GLN A 44 -4.10 -11.97 4.79
CA GLN A 44 -3.07 -11.85 5.82
C GLN A 44 -1.67 -12.05 5.25
N MET A 45 -1.46 -13.11 4.46
CA MET A 45 -0.16 -13.38 3.83
C MET A 45 0.27 -12.24 2.89
N LEU A 46 -0.68 -11.61 2.20
CA LEU A 46 -0.41 -10.44 1.36
C LEU A 46 0.02 -9.23 2.20
N LEU A 47 -0.63 -8.97 3.34
CA LEU A 47 -0.27 -7.85 4.22
C LEU A 47 1.11 -8.08 4.88
N GLU A 48 1.40 -9.29 5.35
CA GLU A 48 2.71 -9.67 5.90
C GLU A 48 3.82 -9.53 4.84
N PHE A 49 3.54 -9.93 3.59
CA PHE A 49 4.44 -9.73 2.47
C PHE A 49 4.72 -8.24 2.24
N VAL A 50 3.69 -7.40 2.22
CA VAL A 50 3.83 -5.95 2.03
C VAL A 50 4.71 -5.32 3.10
N ILE A 51 4.51 -5.66 4.39
CA ILE A 51 5.39 -5.19 5.48
C ILE A 51 6.84 -5.57 5.21
N ARG A 52 7.09 -6.82 4.80
CA ARG A 52 8.45 -7.29 4.49
C ARG A 52 9.07 -6.49 3.34
N GLU A 53 8.32 -6.22 2.27
CA GLU A 53 8.83 -5.45 1.13
C GLU A 53 9.11 -3.98 1.49
N ILE A 54 8.26 -3.36 2.33
CA ILE A 54 8.49 -2.02 2.86
C ILE A 54 9.76 -1.96 3.72
N ARG A 55 9.89 -2.87 4.70
CA ARG A 55 11.07 -2.97 5.58
C ARG A 55 12.37 -3.28 4.82
N SER A 56 12.25 -3.97 3.68
CA SER A 56 13.39 -4.26 2.79
C SER A 56 13.70 -3.14 1.80
N TYR A 57 13.01 -1.99 1.88
CA TYR A 57 13.13 -0.88 0.92
C TYR A 57 12.87 -1.29 -0.54
N ARG A 58 12.05 -2.31 -0.77
CA ARG A 58 11.64 -2.80 -2.10
C ARG A 58 10.30 -2.21 -2.56
N ALA A 59 9.61 -1.47 -1.70
CA ALA A 59 8.45 -0.69 -2.08
C ALA A 59 8.85 0.60 -2.82
N LEU A 60 8.02 1.01 -3.79
CA LEU A 60 8.24 2.21 -4.60
C LEU A 60 7.18 3.26 -4.30
N ILE A 61 7.53 4.54 -4.36
CA ILE A 61 6.62 5.66 -4.09
C ILE A 61 6.23 6.32 -5.41
N TYR A 62 4.93 6.52 -5.62
CA TYR A 62 4.36 7.18 -6.80
C TYR A 62 3.40 8.30 -6.39
N ASP A 63 3.12 9.22 -7.31
CA ASP A 63 2.12 10.28 -7.11
C ASP A 63 0.69 9.81 -7.42
N GLU A 64 0.54 8.61 -8.01
CA GLU A 64 -0.74 8.06 -8.44
C GLU A 64 -0.87 6.55 -8.10
N PRO A 65 -2.09 6.04 -7.92
CA PRO A 65 -2.33 4.64 -7.60
C PRO A 65 -1.90 3.72 -8.73
N GLN A 66 -0.88 2.90 -8.48
CA GLN A 66 -0.33 1.99 -9.49
C GLN A 66 -1.19 0.77 -9.75
N HIS A 67 -2.07 0.38 -8.84
CA HIS A 67 -2.95 -0.79 -9.00
C HIS A 67 -4.01 -0.64 -10.12
N TRP A 68 -4.17 0.56 -10.70
CA TRP A 68 -4.95 0.78 -11.92
C TRP A 68 -4.15 0.53 -13.21
N ILE A 69 -2.82 0.71 -13.13
CA ILE A 69 -1.89 0.66 -14.25
C ILE A 69 -1.25 -0.73 -14.34
N ARG A 70 -0.85 -1.28 -13.21
CA ARG A 70 -0.13 -2.56 -13.08
C ARG A 70 -1.10 -3.69 -12.74
N GLN A 71 -0.79 -4.88 -13.25
CA GLN A 71 -1.67 -6.05 -13.06
C GLN A 71 -1.49 -6.72 -11.70
N GLU A 72 -0.28 -6.68 -11.11
CA GLU A 72 0.07 -7.45 -9.92
C GLU A 72 0.80 -6.57 -8.90
N CYS A 73 0.08 -5.65 -8.28
CA CYS A 73 0.63 -4.84 -7.19
C CYS A 73 -0.41 -4.45 -6.15
N ILE A 74 0.10 -4.04 -4.99
CA ILE A 74 -0.64 -3.41 -3.92
C ILE A 74 -0.17 -1.96 -3.85
N SER A 75 -1.11 -1.00 -3.89
CA SER A 75 -0.80 0.41 -3.66
C SER A 75 -1.49 0.91 -2.40
N LEU A 76 -0.71 1.52 -1.51
CA LEU A 76 -1.10 2.08 -0.23
C LEU A 76 -1.06 3.61 -0.32
N PRO A 77 -2.17 4.32 -0.12
CA PRO A 77 -2.13 5.77 -0.07
C PRO A 77 -1.63 6.24 1.31
N VAL A 78 -0.62 7.08 1.29
CA VAL A 78 -0.03 7.75 2.45
C VAL A 78 -0.29 9.24 2.30
N ILE A 79 -0.99 9.81 3.28
CA ILE A 79 -1.21 11.25 3.34
C ILE A 79 0.10 11.89 3.79
N ASN A 80 0.70 12.65 2.89
CA ASN A 80 1.84 13.48 3.21
C ASN A 80 1.34 14.78 3.81
N HIS A 81 1.96 15.18 4.91
CA HIS A 81 1.86 16.57 5.34
C HIS A 81 2.93 17.35 4.58
N PRO A 82 2.71 18.65 4.27
CA PRO A 82 3.79 19.50 3.76
C PRO A 82 4.88 19.50 4.84
N ASP A 83 5.94 18.75 4.58
CA ASP A 83 6.96 18.46 5.56
C ASP A 83 8.24 19.17 5.13
N PRO A 84 8.86 20.01 5.98
CA PRO A 84 10.09 20.72 5.62
C PRO A 84 11.34 19.81 5.58
N HIS A 85 11.18 18.48 5.74
CA HIS A 85 12.29 17.55 5.77
C HIS A 85 12.96 17.37 4.40
N PRO A 86 14.28 17.05 4.39
CA PRO A 86 14.97 16.67 3.17
C PRO A 86 14.32 15.46 2.47
N PRO A 87 14.45 15.33 1.13
CA PRO A 87 13.80 14.27 0.35
C PRO A 87 14.02 12.85 0.90
N ALA A 88 15.24 12.54 1.35
CA ALA A 88 15.56 11.22 1.90
C ALA A 88 14.76 10.90 3.18
N GLN A 89 14.56 11.88 4.05
CA GLN A 89 13.81 11.71 5.28
C GLN A 89 12.30 11.64 5.01
N ALA A 90 11.81 12.42 4.03
CA ALA A 90 10.43 12.30 3.56
C ALA A 90 10.11 10.88 3.06
N VAL A 91 11.00 10.27 2.27
CA VAL A 91 10.86 8.88 1.80
C VAL A 91 10.74 7.89 2.97
N LEU A 92 11.65 7.99 3.96
CA LEU A 92 11.63 7.11 5.13
C LEU A 92 10.32 7.25 5.92
N MET A 93 9.86 8.48 6.13
CA MET A 93 8.59 8.76 6.81
C MET A 93 7.39 8.22 6.04
N THR A 94 7.38 8.34 4.71
CA THR A 94 6.32 7.80 3.86
C THR A 94 6.26 6.27 3.94
N LEU A 95 7.42 5.59 3.90
CA LEU A 95 7.49 4.13 4.06
C LEU A 95 7.06 3.69 5.47
N ALA A 96 7.49 4.37 6.52
CA ALA A 96 7.08 4.06 7.90
C ALA A 96 5.56 4.20 8.09
N LYS A 97 4.95 5.27 7.56
CA LYS A 97 3.49 5.44 7.60
C LYS A 97 2.74 4.36 6.82
N ALA A 98 3.30 3.90 5.70
CA ALA A 98 2.70 2.80 4.94
C ALA A 98 2.77 1.48 5.72
N GLU A 99 3.88 1.22 6.41
CA GLU A 99 4.03 0.08 7.31
C GLU A 99 3.00 0.13 8.44
N ASP A 100 2.89 1.25 9.15
CA ASP A 100 1.91 1.46 10.23
C ASP A 100 0.48 1.19 9.74
N LEU A 101 0.16 1.67 8.54
CA LEU A 101 -1.15 1.45 7.94
C LEU A 101 -1.42 -0.04 7.74
N VAL A 102 -0.43 -0.82 7.29
CA VAL A 102 -0.58 -2.26 7.07
C VAL A 102 -0.61 -3.02 8.40
N GLU A 103 0.20 -2.64 9.39
CA GLU A 103 0.16 -3.23 10.72
C GLU A 103 -1.17 -3.02 11.43
N CYS A 104 -1.75 -1.82 11.34
CA CYS A 104 -3.09 -1.54 11.86
C CYS A 104 -4.12 -2.50 11.25
N ARG A 105 -3.99 -2.84 9.96
CA ARG A 105 -4.91 -3.78 9.30
C ARG A 105 -4.75 -5.22 9.74
N LEU A 106 -3.52 -5.65 10.01
CA LEU A 106 -3.29 -6.99 10.54
C LEU A 106 -3.92 -7.16 11.93
N LYS A 107 -3.91 -6.10 12.75
CA LYS A 107 -4.47 -6.11 14.12
C LYS A 107 -6.01 -6.07 14.16
N GLU A 108 -6.67 -5.62 13.09
CA GLU A 108 -8.15 -5.52 13.00
C GLU A 108 -8.84 -6.83 12.56
N ARG A 109 -8.10 -7.92 12.34
CA ARG A 109 -8.60 -9.21 11.85
C ARG A 109 -8.54 -10.29 12.92
#